data_AF-A0A818RPY4-F1
#
_entry.id   AF-A0A818RPY4-F1
#
_cell.length_a   1.000
_cell.length_b   1.000
_cell.length_c   1.000
_cell.angle_alpha   90.00
_cell.angle_beta   90.00
_cell.angle_gamma   90.00
#
_symmetry.space_group_name_H-M   'P 1'
#
loop_
_entity.id
_entity.type
_entity.pdbx_description
1 polymer ?
#
loop_
_entity_poly.entity_id
_entity_poly.type
_entity_poly.pdbx_seq_one_letter_code
_entity_poly.pdbx_strand_id
1 'polypeptide(L)'
;MIEKEASAAEKKYEASRKKALNAMKKSGDIETARIYAETAIQNRTSHNQFLTMASRIDSVISKVQQANAQNIMVNNMKQVNKMLEHVNKDMNISELAKIMEQFEQSFENFDVKEQVMSNAMNQAMATSTPTEAVHDLLRQIAEENNLDIRAQLDAIPSVQNTVQTPAQQEAAAQNTRLAALRHAT
;
A
#
# COMPACT_ATOMS: atom_id res chain seq x y z
N MET A 1 8.05 16.36 13.50
CA MET A 1 8.82 17.56 13.92
C MET A 1 9.35 18.33 12.72
N ILE A 2 9.95 17.65 11.72
CA ILE A 2 10.46 18.29 10.49
C ILE A 2 9.35 18.86 9.59
N GLU A 3 8.18 18.23 9.49
CA GLU A 3 7.03 18.79 8.75
C GLU A 3 6.58 20.17 9.29
N LYS A 4 6.71 20.37 10.61
CA LYS A 4 6.39 21.64 11.25
C LYS A 4 7.41 22.73 10.86
N GLU A 5 8.68 22.35 10.71
CA GLU A 5 9.73 23.25 10.21
C GLU A 5 9.58 23.54 8.72
N ALA A 6 9.17 22.56 7.92
CA ALA A 6 8.82 22.76 6.51
C ALA A 6 7.65 23.76 6.39
N SER A 7 6.56 23.56 7.15
CA SER A 7 5.42 24.51 7.16
C SER A 7 5.81 25.91 7.66
N ALA A 8 6.73 26.00 8.63
CA ALA A 8 7.24 27.28 9.10
C ALA A 8 8.09 27.99 8.04
N ALA A 9 8.91 27.27 7.28
CA ALA A 9 9.68 27.80 6.15
C ALA A 9 8.77 28.31 5.03
N GLU A 10 7.66 27.61 4.76
CA GLU A 10 6.66 28.03 3.77
C GLU A 10 5.96 29.34 4.17
N LYS A 11 5.58 29.46 5.46
CA LYS A 11 5.02 30.73 5.97
C LYS A 11 5.99 31.90 5.86
N LYS A 12 7.30 31.65 6.05
CA LYS A 12 8.35 32.67 5.87
C LYS A 12 8.53 33.04 4.41
N TYR A 13 8.42 32.08 3.49
CA TYR A 13 8.43 32.33 2.04
C TYR A 13 7.28 33.27 1.64
N GLU A 14 6.04 32.94 2.01
CA GLU A 14 4.88 33.78 1.67
C GLU A 14 4.95 35.18 2.30
N ALA A 15 5.47 35.29 3.53
CA ALA A 15 5.67 36.57 4.19
C ALA A 15 6.71 37.45 3.44
N SER A 16 7.84 36.88 3.03
CA SER A 16 8.89 37.59 2.28
C SER A 16 8.43 37.95 0.86
N ARG A 17 7.66 37.07 0.21
CA ARG A 17 7.03 37.33 -1.09
C ARG A 17 6.05 38.51 -1.03
N LYS A 18 5.22 38.57 0.01
CA LYS A 18 4.30 39.69 0.23
C LYS A 18 5.04 41.01 0.49
N LYS A 19 6.18 40.97 1.20
CA LYS A 19 7.05 42.13 1.40
C LYS A 19 7.70 42.61 0.11
N ALA A 20 8.20 41.69 -0.73
CA ALA A 20 8.74 42.03 -2.05
C ALA A 20 7.68 42.69 -2.96
N LEU A 21 6.45 42.15 -2.99
CA LEU A 21 5.34 42.71 -3.76
C LEU A 21 4.99 44.13 -3.29
N ASN A 22 4.97 44.36 -1.98
CA ASN A 22 4.69 45.67 -1.40
C ASN A 22 5.82 46.68 -1.69
N ALA A 23 7.08 46.25 -1.65
CA ALA A 23 8.23 47.09 -1.98
C ALA A 23 8.19 47.53 -3.46
N MET A 24 7.88 46.61 -4.39
CA MET A 24 7.69 46.95 -5.81
C MET A 24 6.53 47.93 -6.03
N LYS A 25 5.38 47.71 -5.38
CA LYS A 25 4.16 48.51 -5.66
C LYS A 25 4.18 49.90 -5.01
N LYS A 26 4.81 50.07 -3.85
CA LYS A 26 4.72 51.32 -3.08
C LYS A 26 5.95 52.21 -3.21
N SER A 27 7.14 51.62 -3.26
CA SER A 27 8.39 52.39 -3.18
C SER A 27 9.09 52.53 -4.52
N GLY A 28 8.74 51.73 -5.54
CA GLY A 28 9.45 51.70 -6.83
C GLY A 28 10.93 51.27 -6.72
N ASP A 29 11.34 50.84 -5.53
CA ASP A 29 12.72 50.54 -5.19
C ASP A 29 13.04 49.07 -5.51
N ILE A 30 13.63 48.88 -6.67
CA ILE A 30 13.93 47.57 -7.27
C ILE A 30 14.97 46.81 -6.43
N GLU A 31 15.91 47.50 -5.80
CA GLU A 31 16.98 46.86 -5.00
C GLU A 31 16.41 46.26 -3.71
N THR A 32 15.55 46.98 -3.01
CA THR A 32 14.85 46.45 -1.82
C THR A 32 13.95 45.27 -2.18
N ALA A 33 13.23 45.33 -3.31
CA ALA A 33 12.42 44.22 -3.78
C ALA A 33 13.24 42.98 -4.16
N ARG A 34 14.43 43.16 -4.76
CA ARG A 34 15.38 42.10 -5.10
C ARG A 34 15.85 41.35 -3.86
N ILE A 35 16.24 42.04 -2.79
CA ILE A 35 16.70 41.42 -1.53
C ILE A 35 15.59 40.57 -0.90
N TYR A 36 14.35 41.06 -0.88
CA TYR A 36 13.22 40.28 -0.36
C TYR A 36 12.87 39.09 -1.26
N ALA A 37 13.01 39.21 -2.58
CA ALA A 37 12.81 38.12 -3.51
C ALA A 37 13.88 37.03 -3.36
N GLU A 38 15.15 37.40 -3.18
CA GLU A 38 16.25 36.47 -2.92
C GLU A 38 16.03 35.71 -1.61
N THR A 39 15.64 36.43 -0.55
CA THR A 39 15.27 35.83 0.74
C THR A 39 14.08 34.88 0.60
N ALA A 40 13.10 35.21 -0.25
CA ALA A 40 11.97 34.32 -0.52
C ALA A 40 12.44 33.03 -1.21
N ILE A 41 13.26 33.14 -2.27
CA ILE A 41 13.80 31.97 -2.99
C ILE A 41 14.61 31.08 -2.04
N GLN A 42 15.44 31.66 -1.18
CA GLN A 42 16.22 30.91 -0.20
C GLN A 42 15.31 30.13 0.77
N ASN A 43 14.26 30.76 1.30
CA ASN A 43 13.29 30.08 2.17
C ASN A 43 12.54 28.94 1.45
N ARG A 44 12.21 29.11 0.16
CA ARG A 44 11.58 28.07 -0.66
C ARG A 44 12.52 26.88 -0.86
N THR A 45 13.80 27.12 -1.12
CA THR A 45 14.80 26.06 -1.22
C THR A 45 14.95 25.31 0.10
N SER A 46 15.00 26.02 1.23
CA SER A 46 15.02 25.38 2.55
C SER A 46 13.74 24.56 2.81
N HIS A 47 12.56 25.05 2.42
CA HIS A 47 11.31 24.30 2.52
C HIS A 47 11.37 22.97 1.76
N ASN A 48 11.77 23.00 0.48
CA ASN A 48 11.90 21.80 -0.34
C ASN A 48 12.90 20.79 0.24
N GLN A 49 13.99 21.27 0.84
CA GLN A 49 14.97 20.43 1.49
C GLN A 49 14.41 19.78 2.76
N PHE A 50 13.65 20.52 3.58
CA PHE A 50 12.96 19.95 4.74
C PHE A 50 11.90 18.93 4.34
N LEU A 51 11.15 19.16 3.25
CA LEU A 51 10.18 18.20 2.73
C LEU A 51 10.87 16.89 2.29
N THR A 52 11.99 17.01 1.59
CA THR A 52 12.81 15.86 1.17
C THR A 52 13.39 15.12 2.38
N MET A 53 13.81 15.85 3.42
CA MET A 53 14.27 15.24 4.66
C MET A 53 13.14 14.52 5.41
N ALA A 54 11.94 15.11 5.44
CA ALA A 54 10.77 14.49 6.07
C ALA A 54 10.43 13.15 5.42
N SER A 55 10.32 13.10 4.08
CA SER A 55 10.01 11.85 3.37
C SER A 55 11.08 10.78 3.54
N ARG A 56 12.36 11.18 3.58
CA ARG A 56 13.48 10.27 3.90
C ARG A 56 13.39 9.73 5.32
N ILE A 57 13.03 10.56 6.30
CA ILE A 57 12.86 10.15 7.69
C ILE A 57 11.67 9.19 7.82
N ASP A 58 10.53 9.48 7.19
CA ASP A 58 9.36 8.59 7.23
C ASP A 58 9.68 7.22 6.63
N SER A 59 10.45 7.19 5.54
CA SER A 59 10.97 5.94 4.96
C SER A 59 11.86 5.17 5.94
N VAL A 60 12.71 5.86 6.71
CA VAL A 60 13.55 5.24 7.74
C VAL A 60 12.71 4.75 8.91
N ILE A 61 11.71 5.51 9.35
CA ILE A 61 10.78 5.11 10.42
C ILE A 61 10.06 3.81 10.03
N SER A 62 9.55 3.73 8.80
CA SER A 62 8.90 2.53 8.29
C SER A 62 9.84 1.31 8.32
N LYS A 63 11.09 1.48 7.86
CA LYS A 63 12.10 0.41 7.93
C LYS A 63 12.43 0.00 9.37
N VAL A 64 12.53 0.96 10.29
CA VAL A 64 12.79 0.69 11.72
C VAL A 64 11.60 -0.05 12.35
N GLN A 65 10.36 0.35 12.04
CA GLN A 65 9.15 -0.34 12.51
C GLN A 65 9.10 -1.78 11.98
N GLN A 66 9.41 -1.98 10.70
CA GLN A 66 9.49 -3.32 10.11
C GLN A 66 10.57 -4.18 10.79
N ALA A 67 11.76 -3.61 11.01
CA ALA A 67 12.85 -4.29 11.71
C ALA A 67 12.47 -4.65 13.17
N ASN A 68 11.75 -3.77 13.86
CA ASN A 68 11.25 -4.03 15.21
C ASN A 68 10.20 -5.14 15.22
N ALA A 69 9.26 -5.13 14.26
CA ALA A 69 8.27 -6.20 14.11
C ALA A 69 8.93 -7.55 13.83
N GLN A 70 9.93 -7.58 12.95
CA GLN A 70 10.74 -8.78 12.70
C GLN A 70 11.47 -9.24 13.97
N ASN A 71 12.04 -8.32 14.76
CA ASN A 71 12.70 -8.66 16.02
C ASN A 71 11.72 -9.29 17.03
N ILE A 72 10.52 -8.73 17.16
CA ILE A 72 9.44 -9.28 18.00
C ILE A 72 9.06 -10.69 17.51
N MET A 73 8.91 -10.89 16.20
CA MET A 73 8.62 -12.20 15.62
C MET A 73 9.73 -13.22 15.90
N VAL A 74 11.01 -12.84 15.76
CA VAL A 74 12.15 -13.69 16.10
C VAL A 74 12.16 -14.06 17.58
N ASN A 75 11.85 -13.11 18.47
CA ASN A 75 11.76 -13.39 19.90
C ASN A 75 10.60 -14.33 20.24
N ASN A 76 9.44 -14.17 19.59
CA ASN A 76 8.31 -15.09 19.73
C ASN A 76 8.66 -16.49 19.20
N MET A 77 9.29 -16.58 18.02
CA MET A 77 9.76 -17.86 17.47
C MET A 77 10.77 -18.55 18.40
N LYS A 78 11.65 -17.79 19.07
CA LYS A 78 12.57 -18.33 20.07
C LYS A 78 11.83 -18.90 21.28
N GLN A 79 10.74 -18.27 21.72
CA GLN A 79 9.91 -18.77 22.81
C GLN A 79 9.13 -20.03 22.39
N VAL A 80 8.54 -20.02 21.19
CA VAL A 80 7.85 -21.20 20.62
C VAL A 80 8.83 -22.36 20.47
N ASN A 81 10.06 -22.12 20.00
CA ASN A 81 11.06 -23.18 19.87
C ASN A 81 11.44 -23.78 21.24
N LYS A 82 11.54 -22.97 22.29
CA LYS A 82 11.75 -23.47 23.66
C LYS A 82 10.57 -24.30 24.16
N MET A 83 9.34 -23.87 23.86
CA MET A 83 8.13 -24.64 24.19
C MET A 83 8.12 -25.97 23.43
N LEU A 84 8.47 -25.96 22.15
CA LEU A 84 8.59 -27.15 21.32
C LEU A 84 9.69 -28.09 21.84
N GLU A 85 10.82 -27.57 22.29
CA GLU A 85 11.89 -28.37 22.91
C GLU A 85 11.43 -29.02 24.23
N HIS A 86 10.61 -28.32 25.02
CA HIS A 86 10.00 -28.87 26.23
C HIS A 86 8.94 -29.94 25.90
N VAL A 87 8.09 -29.69 24.91
CA VAL A 87 7.14 -30.68 24.38
C VAL A 87 7.88 -31.90 23.85
N ASN A 88 8.97 -31.72 23.10
CA ASN A 88 9.80 -32.80 22.58
C ASN A 88 10.45 -33.65 23.69
N LYS A 89 10.76 -33.06 24.85
CA LYS A 89 11.25 -33.78 26.03
C LYS A 89 10.15 -34.54 26.78
N ASP A 90 8.92 -34.05 26.75
CA ASP A 90 7.76 -34.63 27.43
C ASP A 90 6.84 -35.46 26.51
N MET A 91 7.21 -35.69 25.24
CA MET A 91 6.33 -36.38 24.30
C MET A 91 6.09 -37.84 24.69
N ASN A 92 4.90 -38.09 25.22
CA ASN A 92 4.21 -39.36 25.11
C ASN A 92 3.67 -39.47 23.67
N ILE A 93 4.14 -40.42 22.87
CA ILE A 93 3.83 -40.57 21.43
C ILE A 93 2.32 -40.52 21.12
N SER A 94 1.47 -40.89 22.08
CA SER A 94 0.02 -40.83 21.96
C SER A 94 -0.56 -39.40 21.92
N GLU A 95 0.08 -38.41 22.54
CA GLU A 95 -0.37 -37.01 22.51
C GLU A 95 0.08 -36.32 21.22
N LEU A 96 1.28 -36.65 20.69
CA LEU A 96 1.72 -36.15 19.38
C LEU A 96 0.78 -36.60 18.26
N ALA A 97 0.33 -37.85 18.28
CA ALA A 97 -0.63 -38.35 17.28
C ALA A 97 -1.95 -37.57 17.32
N LYS A 98 -2.47 -37.25 18.52
CA LYS A 98 -3.67 -36.40 18.69
C LYS A 98 -3.46 -34.96 18.25
N ILE A 99 -2.29 -34.38 18.52
CA ILE A 99 -1.96 -33.02 18.09
C ILE A 99 -1.82 -32.96 16.57
N MET A 100 -1.27 -33.99 15.93
CA MET A 100 -1.20 -34.07 14.46
C MET A 100 -2.58 -34.24 13.82
N GLU A 101 -3.47 -35.04 14.41
CA GLU A 101 -4.87 -35.15 13.96
C GLU A 101 -5.63 -33.82 14.13
N GLN A 102 -5.42 -33.11 15.25
CA GLN A 102 -5.98 -31.77 15.46
C GLN A 102 -5.36 -30.70 14.56
N PHE A 103 -4.08 -30.83 14.21
CA PHE A 103 -3.41 -29.94 13.27
C PHE A 103 -3.94 -30.13 11.85
N GLU A 104 -4.16 -31.38 11.42
CA GLU A 104 -4.76 -31.70 10.12
C GLU A 104 -6.18 -31.12 10.01
N GLN A 105 -7.03 -31.31 11.04
CA GLN A 105 -8.34 -30.68 11.09
C GLN A 105 -8.27 -29.15 11.15
N SER A 106 -7.32 -28.58 11.89
CA SER A 106 -7.19 -27.12 12.00
C SER A 106 -6.66 -26.50 10.71
N PHE A 107 -5.78 -27.20 10.00
CA PHE A 107 -5.21 -26.77 8.72
C PHE A 107 -6.24 -26.88 7.59
N GLU A 108 -7.02 -27.96 7.53
CA GLU A 108 -8.14 -28.09 6.59
C GLU A 108 -9.19 -26.98 6.83
N ASN A 109 -9.53 -26.70 8.08
CA ASN A 109 -10.41 -25.58 8.43
C ASN A 109 -9.78 -24.21 8.15
N PHE A 110 -8.46 -24.08 8.23
CA PHE A 110 -7.75 -22.84 7.91
C PHE A 110 -7.74 -22.61 6.40
N ASP A 111 -7.49 -23.65 5.59
CA ASP A 111 -7.53 -23.59 4.13
C ASP A 111 -8.95 -23.25 3.62
N VAL A 112 -9.97 -23.89 4.18
CA VAL A 112 -11.37 -23.53 3.89
C VAL A 112 -11.69 -22.08 4.29
N LYS A 113 -11.19 -21.62 5.45
CA LYS A 113 -11.38 -20.23 5.89
C LYS A 113 -10.59 -19.25 5.03
N GLU A 114 -9.39 -19.58 4.58
CA GLU A 114 -8.60 -18.77 3.65
C GLU A 114 -9.31 -18.68 2.31
N GLN A 115 -9.87 -19.78 1.80
CA GLN A 115 -10.64 -19.79 0.56
C GLN A 115 -11.91 -18.94 0.67
N VAL A 116 -12.64 -19.02 1.79
CA VAL A 116 -13.83 -18.20 2.05
C VAL A 116 -13.45 -16.72 2.27
N MET A 117 -12.38 -16.45 3.00
CA MET A 117 -11.85 -15.10 3.24
C MET A 117 -11.35 -14.47 1.94
N SER A 118 -10.61 -15.22 1.11
CA SER A 118 -10.13 -14.80 -0.21
C SER A 118 -11.31 -14.51 -1.15
N ASN A 119 -12.32 -15.36 -1.18
CA ASN A 119 -13.53 -15.12 -1.97
C ASN A 119 -14.29 -13.88 -1.48
N ALA A 120 -14.49 -13.73 -0.16
CA ALA A 120 -15.16 -12.56 0.43
C ALA A 120 -14.35 -11.27 0.22
N MET A 121 -13.02 -11.35 0.32
CA MET A 121 -12.11 -10.23 0.13
C MET A 121 -12.00 -9.85 -1.35
N ASN A 122 -11.94 -10.79 -2.28
CA ASN A 122 -12.00 -10.52 -3.72
C ASN A 122 -13.32 -9.86 -4.10
N GLN A 123 -14.44 -10.31 -3.52
CA GLN A 123 -15.75 -9.73 -3.78
C GLN A 123 -15.90 -8.33 -3.14
N ALA A 124 -15.33 -8.11 -1.95
CA ALA A 124 -15.27 -6.79 -1.31
C ALA A 124 -14.33 -5.82 -2.05
N MET A 125 -13.14 -6.26 -2.45
CA MET A 125 -12.13 -5.48 -3.18
C MET A 125 -12.62 -5.11 -4.59
N ALA A 126 -13.32 -6.00 -5.29
CA ALA A 126 -13.96 -5.70 -6.57
C ALA A 126 -15.02 -4.58 -6.45
N THR A 127 -15.58 -4.36 -5.26
CA THR A 127 -16.56 -3.30 -5.00
C THR A 127 -15.92 -2.02 -4.45
N SER A 128 -14.77 -2.13 -3.74
CA SER A 128 -14.10 -0.99 -3.09
C SER A 128 -12.95 -0.37 -3.88
N THR A 129 -12.50 -1.01 -4.97
CA THR A 129 -11.50 -0.45 -5.88
C THR A 129 -12.17 -0.16 -7.22
N PRO A 130 -12.80 1.02 -7.39
CA PRO A 130 -13.35 1.42 -8.68
C PRO A 130 -12.19 1.44 -9.68
N THR A 131 -12.34 0.70 -10.79
CA THR A 131 -11.38 0.68 -11.89
C THR A 131 -11.03 2.08 -12.38
N GLU A 132 -11.99 3.01 -12.31
CA GLU A 132 -11.80 4.43 -12.65
C GLU A 132 -10.73 5.12 -11.78
N ALA A 133 -10.73 4.88 -10.46
CA ALA A 133 -9.73 5.46 -9.55
C ALA A 133 -8.31 4.89 -9.79
N VAL A 134 -8.22 3.64 -10.25
CA VAL A 134 -6.95 3.00 -10.63
C VAL A 134 -6.44 3.59 -11.96
N HIS A 135 -7.32 3.78 -12.94
CA HIS A 135 -7.00 4.41 -14.22
C HIS A 135 -6.54 5.87 -14.05
N ASP A 136 -7.19 6.63 -13.17
CA ASP A 136 -6.79 8.02 -12.87
C ASP A 136 -5.40 8.08 -12.21
N LEU A 137 -5.11 7.18 -11.26
CA LEU A 137 -3.79 7.11 -10.63
C LEU A 137 -2.70 6.71 -11.65
N LEU A 138 -2.98 5.74 -12.53
CA LEU A 138 -2.06 5.33 -13.59
C LEU A 138 -1.78 6.47 -14.57
N ARG A 139 -2.80 7.26 -14.91
CA ARG A 139 -2.67 8.44 -15.76
C ARG A 139 -1.86 9.54 -15.10
N GLN A 140 -2.06 9.77 -13.80
CA GLN A 140 -1.26 10.74 -13.05
C GLN A 140 0.22 10.34 -12.99
N ILE A 141 0.52 9.07 -12.73
CA ILE A 141 1.91 8.56 -12.70
C ILE A 141 2.55 8.61 -14.09
N ALA A 142 1.78 8.36 -15.16
CA ALA A 142 2.22 8.50 -16.55
C ALA A 142 2.67 9.91 -16.90
N GLU A 143 1.81 10.89 -16.57
CA GLU A 143 2.02 12.30 -16.83
C GLU A 143 3.21 12.84 -15.99
N GLU A 144 3.34 12.40 -14.74
CA GLU A 144 4.47 12.76 -13.87
C GLU A 144 5.83 12.21 -14.35
N ASN A 145 5.84 11.09 -15.08
CA ASN A 145 7.07 10.44 -15.55
C ASN A 145 7.33 10.61 -17.06
N ASN A 146 6.55 11.45 -17.76
CA ASN A 146 6.60 11.62 -19.22
C ASN A 146 6.54 10.29 -20.00
N LEU A 147 5.83 9.30 -19.46
CA LEU A 147 5.61 8.02 -20.13
C LEU A 147 4.38 8.15 -21.03
N ASP A 148 4.57 8.05 -22.35
CA ASP A 148 3.45 8.07 -23.31
C ASP A 148 2.73 6.71 -23.32
N ILE A 149 2.01 6.42 -22.25
CA ILE A 149 1.21 5.19 -22.08
C ILE A 149 -0.24 5.37 -22.55
N ARG A 150 -0.59 6.47 -23.23
CA ARG A 150 -1.95 6.72 -23.74
C ARG A 150 -2.43 5.59 -24.66
N ALA A 151 -1.55 5.09 -25.53
CA ALA A 151 -1.85 3.96 -26.41
C ALA A 151 -1.88 2.60 -25.69
N GLN A 152 -1.24 2.47 -24.54
CA GLN A 152 -1.24 1.22 -23.74
C GLN A 152 -2.39 1.19 -22.74
N LEU A 153 -2.83 2.34 -22.21
CA LEU A 153 -3.93 2.45 -21.25
C LEU A 153 -5.30 2.21 -21.92
N ASP A 154 -5.47 2.65 -23.18
CA ASP A 154 -6.63 2.31 -24.03
C ASP A 154 -6.61 0.85 -24.51
N ALA A 155 -5.43 0.22 -24.51
CA ALA A 155 -5.25 -1.19 -24.89
C ALA A 155 -5.38 -2.15 -23.70
N ILE A 156 -5.52 -1.65 -22.46
CA ILE A 156 -5.90 -2.49 -21.33
C ILE A 156 -7.42 -2.63 -21.42
N PRO A 157 -7.96 -3.79 -21.85
CA PRO A 157 -9.39 -4.00 -21.83
C PRO A 157 -9.84 -3.78 -20.38
N SER A 158 -10.85 -2.92 -20.21
CA SER A 158 -11.61 -2.88 -18.96
C SER A 158 -11.91 -4.33 -18.61
N VAL A 159 -11.40 -4.81 -17.48
CA VAL A 159 -11.62 -6.20 -17.04
C VAL A 159 -13.07 -6.31 -16.57
N GLN A 160 -13.99 -6.25 -17.52
CA GLN A 160 -15.27 -6.94 -17.43
C GLN A 160 -14.94 -8.41 -17.67
N ASN A 161 -14.87 -9.16 -16.58
CA ASN A 161 -15.00 -10.62 -16.53
C ASN A 161 -14.30 -11.43 -17.63
N THR A 162 -13.16 -12.04 -17.30
CA THR A 162 -12.94 -13.50 -17.41
C THR A 162 -11.51 -13.84 -17.05
N VAL A 163 -11.20 -14.00 -15.77
CA VAL A 163 -10.13 -14.92 -15.37
C VAL A 163 -10.84 -16.14 -14.79
N GLN A 164 -11.32 -17.01 -15.68
CA GLN A 164 -11.68 -18.36 -15.30
C GLN A 164 -10.38 -19.15 -15.25
N THR A 165 -10.01 -19.64 -14.06
CA THR A 165 -8.98 -20.69 -13.98
C THR A 165 -9.47 -21.93 -14.74
N PRO A 166 -8.58 -22.76 -15.31
CA PRO A 166 -8.97 -23.98 -16.03
C PRO A 166 -9.92 -24.88 -15.21
N ALA A 167 -9.76 -24.90 -13.88
CA ALA A 167 -10.63 -25.62 -12.96
C ALA A 167 -12.07 -25.08 -12.88
N GLN A 168 -12.28 -23.76 -13.09
CA GLN A 168 -13.61 -23.15 -13.10
C GLN A 168 -14.34 -23.32 -14.45
N GLN A 169 -13.62 -23.46 -15.57
CA GLN A 169 -14.22 -23.80 -16.86
C GLN A 169 -14.80 -25.22 -16.86
N GLU A 170 -14.09 -26.17 -16.26
CA GLU A 170 -14.60 -27.55 -16.09
C GLU A 170 -15.82 -27.59 -15.18
N ALA A 171 -15.82 -26.86 -14.06
CA ALA A 171 -16.96 -26.78 -13.15
C ALA A 171 -18.19 -26.09 -13.79
N ALA A 172 -17.98 -25.05 -14.60
CA ALA A 172 -19.08 -24.37 -15.31
C ALA A 172 -19.66 -25.25 -16.43
N ALA A 173 -18.81 -25.99 -17.17
CA ALA A 173 -19.26 -26.94 -18.19
C ALA A 173 -20.04 -28.12 -17.58
N GLN A 174 -19.60 -28.63 -16.42
CA GLN A 174 -20.29 -29.68 -15.69
C GLN A 174 -21.65 -29.22 -15.15
N ASN A 175 -21.72 -28.02 -14.57
CA ASN A 175 -22.97 -27.45 -14.06
C ASN A 175 -23.99 -27.19 -15.18
N THR A 176 -23.54 -26.75 -16.35
CA THR A 176 -24.42 -26.55 -17.52
C THR A 176 -24.97 -27.88 -18.02
N ARG A 177 -24.14 -28.94 -18.04
CA ARG A 177 -24.56 -30.29 -18.45
C ARG A 177 -25.53 -30.92 -17.44
N LEU A 178 -25.31 -30.72 -16.14
CA LEU A 178 -26.23 -31.15 -15.08
C LEU A 178 -27.56 -30.40 -15.13
N ALA A 179 -27.56 -29.09 -15.43
CA ALA A 179 -28.79 -28.32 -15.62
C ALA A 179 -29.60 -28.81 -16.84
N ALA A 180 -28.95 -29.11 -17.96
CA ALA A 180 -29.60 -29.66 -19.14
C ALA A 180 -30.26 -31.03 -18.88
N LEU A 181 -29.65 -31.86 -18.04
CA LEU A 181 -30.22 -33.15 -17.62
C LEU A 181 -31.40 -33.00 -16.65
N ARG A 182 -31.42 -31.94 -15.84
CA ARG A 182 -32.53 -31.64 -14.91
C ARG A 182 -33.77 -31.08 -15.62
N HIS A 183 -33.61 -30.46 -16.77
CA HIS A 183 -34.71 -29.98 -17.61
C HIS A 183 -35.22 -31.02 -18.62
N ALA A 184 -34.59 -32.20 -18.70
CA ALA A 184 -34.95 -33.28 -19.62
C ALA A 184 -35.76 -34.43 -18.97
N THR A 185 -36.34 -34.19 -17.79
CA THR A 185 -37.31 -35.09 -17.12
C THR A 185 -38.61 -34.33 -16.92
#